data_AF-A0A7W0YAP6-F1
#
_entry.id   AF-A0A7W0YAP6-F1
#
_cell.length_a   1.000
_cell.length_b   1.000
_cell.length_c   1.000
_cell.angle_alpha   90.00
_cell.angle_beta   90.00
_cell.angle_gamma   90.00
#
_symmetry.space_group_name_H-M   'P 1'
#
loop_
_entity.id
_entity.type
_entity.pdbx_description
1 polymer ?
#
loop_
_entity_poly.entity_id
_entity_poly.type
_entity_poly.pdbx_seq_one_letter_code
_entity_poly.pdbx_strand_id
1 'polypeptide(L)' 'MALEIRNKCERCEKSLAPADEAYICTYECTFCPGCTKEMENICLNCGGELVRRPRPAISTAPPDT' A
#
# COMPACT_ATOMS: atom_id res chain seq x y z
N MET A 1 -0.88 19.59 -14.16
CA MET A 1 -0.14 18.33 -13.98
C MET A 1 -0.90 17.52 -12.95
N ALA A 2 -1.59 16.46 -13.36
CA ALA A 2 -2.47 15.71 -12.47
C ALA A 2 -1.62 14.81 -11.57
N LEU A 3 -1.70 15.01 -10.24
CA LEU A 3 -1.23 14.02 -9.28
C LEU A 3 -2.16 12.81 -9.39
N GLU A 4 -1.74 11.78 -10.11
CA GLU A 4 -2.44 10.51 -10.18
C GLU A 4 -2.26 9.77 -8.85
N ILE A 5 -3.34 9.66 -8.07
CA ILE A 5 -3.38 8.77 -6.91
C ILE A 5 -3.16 7.34 -7.40
N ARG A 6 -1.96 6.80 -7.14
CA ARG A 6 -1.53 5.48 -7.59
C ARG A 6 -2.22 4.39 -6.77
N ASN A 7 -3.38 3.94 -7.25
CA ASN A 7 -4.11 2.76 -6.73
C ASN A 7 -3.68 1.46 -7.41
N LYS A 8 -2.41 1.36 -7.81
CA LYS A 8 -1.88 0.23 -8.56
C LYS A 8 -0.54 -0.20 -7.98
N CYS A 9 -0.23 -1.49 -8.12
CA CYS A 9 1.09 -2.01 -7.78
C CYS A 9 2.15 -1.36 -8.67
N GLU A 10 3.18 -0.74 -8.09
CA GLU A 10 4.27 -0.11 -8.87
C GLU A 10 5.12 -1.12 -9.66
N ARG A 11 5.04 -2.41 -9.35
CA ARG A 11 5.81 -3.48 -10.03
C ARG A 11 5.05 -4.11 -11.21
N CYS A 12 3.79 -4.46 -11.00
CA CYS A 12 2.99 -5.22 -11.97
C CYS A 12 1.74 -4.48 -12.44
N GLU A 13 1.56 -3.23 -12.02
CA GLU A 13 0.47 -2.32 -12.41
C GLU A 13 -0.94 -2.86 -12.10
N LYS A 14 -1.03 -3.93 -11.29
CA LYS A 14 -2.30 -4.51 -10.85
C LYS A 14 -3.09 -3.50 -10.03
N SER A 15 -4.38 -3.36 -10.34
CA SER A 15 -5.31 -2.55 -9.54
C SER A 15 -5.40 -3.07 -8.10
N LEU A 16 -5.12 -2.19 -7.15
CA LEU A 16 -5.21 -2.45 -5.72
C LEU A 16 -6.34 -1.61 -5.14
N ALA A 17 -7.46 -2.26 -4.85
CA ALA A 17 -8.59 -1.61 -4.21
C ALA A 17 -8.22 -1.24 -2.76
N PRO A 18 -8.84 -0.20 -2.17
CA PRO A 18 -8.55 0.19 -0.79
C PRO A 18 -8.90 -0.89 0.25
N ALA A 19 -9.76 -1.85 -0.12
CA ALA A 19 -10.11 -3.01 0.69
C ALA A 19 -9.18 -4.21 0.50
N ASP A 20 -8.39 -4.22 -0.58
CA ASP A 20 -7.47 -5.32 -0.90
C ASP A 20 -6.25 -5.29 0.04
N GLU A 21 -5.60 -6.43 0.20
CA GLU A 21 -4.33 -6.46 0.92
C GLU A 21 -3.25 -5.83 0.03
N ALA A 22 -2.63 -4.76 0.51
CA ALA A 22 -1.55 -4.07 -0.18
C ALA A 22 -0.45 -3.76 0.84
N TYR A 23 0.76 -3.55 0.35
CA TYR A 23 1.91 -3.17 1.16
C TYR A 23 2.41 -1.81 0.69
N ILE A 24 2.83 -0.99 1.64
CA ILE A 24 3.27 0.38 1.42
C ILE A 24 4.60 0.61 2.13
N CYS A 25 5.47 1.44 1.56
CA CYS A 25 6.71 1.89 2.20
C CYS A 25 6.54 3.31 2.78
N THR A 26 7.58 3.81 3.46
CA THR A 26 7.59 5.19 4.00
C THR A 26 7.51 6.30 2.93
N TYR A 27 7.79 5.97 1.67
CA TYR A 27 7.67 6.88 0.52
C TYR A 27 6.37 6.68 -0.25
N GLU A 28 5.40 5.97 0.35
CA GLU A 28 4.07 5.75 -0.21
C GLU A 28 4.04 4.92 -1.51
N CYS A 29 5.12 4.21 -1.85
CA CYS A 29 5.10 3.23 -2.93
C CYS A 29 4.22 2.04 -2.54
N THR A 30 3.29 1.66 -3.41
CA THR A 30 2.30 0.60 -3.13
C THR A 30 2.58 -0.66 -3.95
N PHE A 31 2.56 -1.83 -3.30
CA PHE A 31 2.80 -3.13 -3.91
C PHE A 31 1.75 -4.17 -3.48
N CYS A 32 1.46 -5.12 -4.38
CA CYS A 32 0.56 -6.22 -4.08
C CYS A 32 1.27 -7.30 -3.22
N PRO A 33 0.55 -8.17 -2.50
CA PRO A 33 1.12 -9.21 -1.64
C PRO A 33 2.03 -10.17 -2.40
N GLY A 34 1.69 -10.50 -3.66
CA GLY A 34 2.51 -11.36 -4.51
C GLY A 34 3.88 -10.74 -4.81
N CYS A 35 3.91 -9.48 -5.26
CA CYS A 35 5.14 -8.76 -5.51
C CYS A 35 5.97 -8.57 -4.23
N THR A 36 5.31 -8.21 -3.13
CA THR A 36 5.97 -8.01 -1.83
C THR A 36 6.65 -9.29 -1.34
N LYS A 37 5.96 -10.44 -1.47
CA LYS A 37 6.52 -11.75 -1.10
C LYS A 37 7.75 -12.10 -1.92
N GLU A 38 7.71 -11.83 -3.23
CA GLU A 38 8.82 -12.10 -4.15
C GLU A 38 9.97 -11.10 -4.00
N MET A 39 9.72 -9.95 -3.39
CA MET A 39 10.71 -8.92 -3.04
C MET A 39 11.15 -9.01 -1.57
N GLU A 40 10.75 -10.06 -0.85
CA GLU A 40 11.09 -10.27 0.56
C GLU A 40 10.75 -9.06 1.47
N ASN A 41 9.66 -8.37 1.17
CA ASN A 41 9.23 -7.14 1.86
C ASN A 41 10.19 -5.95 1.70
N ILE A 42 10.96 -5.90 0.61
CA ILE A 42 11.85 -4.77 0.29
C ILE A 42 11.30 -3.98 -0.91
N CYS A 43 11.12 -2.67 -0.76
CA CYS A 43 10.68 -1.79 -1.84
C CYS A 43 11.75 -1.71 -2.95
N LEU A 44 11.37 -2.00 -4.19
CA LEU A 44 12.29 -1.92 -5.35
C LEU A 44 12.61 -0.48 -5.80
N ASN A 45 11.73 0.48 -5.51
CA ASN A 45 11.94 1.89 -5.84
C ASN A 45 12.77 2.62 -4.78
N CYS A 46 12.67 2.18 -3.53
CA CYS A 46 13.15 2.91 -2.36
C CYS A 46 14.26 2.18 -1.59
N GLY A 47 14.34 0.85 -1.70
CA GLY A 47 15.17 -0.02 -0.86
C GLY A 47 14.71 -0.16 0.59
N GLY A 48 13.59 0.47 0.98
CA GLY A 48 13.04 0.41 2.34
C GLY A 48 12.14 -0.80 2.59
N GLU A 49 11.71 -1.00 3.83
CA GLU A 49 10.77 -2.07 4.20
C GLU A 49 9.35 -1.78 3.67
N LEU A 50 8.68 -2.83 3.19
CA LEU A 50 7.28 -2.84 2.82
C LEU A 50 6.44 -3.40 3.96
N VAL A 51 5.60 -2.55 4.55
CA VAL A 51 4.67 -2.93 5.60
C VAL A 51 3.26 -3.03 5.06
N ARG A 52 2.39 -3.84 5.67
CA ARG A 52 0.98 -3.91 5.24
C ARG A 52 0.34 -2.53 5.36
N ARG A 53 -0.32 -2.09 4.28
CA ARG A 53 -1.13 -0.88 4.25
C ARG A 53 -2.18 -0.99 5.35
N PRO A 54 -2.27 -0.02 6.28
CA PRO A 54 -3.33 -0.02 7.25
C PRO A 54 -4.65 0.05 6.49
N ARG A 55 -5.52 -0.95 6.70
CA ARG A 55 -6.88 -0.87 6.18
C ARG A 55 -7.55 0.31 6.90
N PRO A 56 -8.37 1.11 6.22
CA PRO A 56 -9.21 2.06 6.93
C PRO A 56 -10.04 1.22 7.91
N ALA A 57 -9.65 1.27 9.18
CA ALA A 57 -10.54 0.85 10.24
C ALA A 57 -11.74 1.76 10.04
N ILE A 58 -12.88 1.17 9.73
CA ILE A 58 -14.16 1.85 9.84
C ILE A 58 -14.12 2.39 11.26
N SER A 59 -13.82 3.67 11.39
CA SER A 59 -13.51 4.27 12.67
C SER A 59 -14.84 4.39 13.37
N THR A 60 -15.22 3.32 14.08
CA THR A 60 -16.02 3.42 15.29
C THR A 60 -15.08 4.04 16.34
N ALA A 61 -14.69 5.29 16.11
CA ALA A 61 -14.36 6.15 17.23
C ALA A 61 -15.71 6.39 17.92
N PRO A 62 -15.91 6.00 19.19
CA PRO A 62 -17.07 6.47 19.91
C PRO A 62 -17.02 8.01 19.88
N PRO A 63 -18.17 8.70 19.72
CA PRO A 63 -18.19 10.15 19.88
C PRO A 63 -17.64 10.46 21.28
N ASP A 64 -16.53 11.20 21.32
CA ASP A 64 -16.02 11.81 22.53
C ASP A 64 -17.14 12.69 23.12
N THR A 65 -17.37 12.51 24.42
CA THR A 65 -18.51 13.00 25.21
C THR A 65 -18.69 14.52 25.18
#